data_AF-A0A1U8DPG5-F1
#
_entry.id   AF-A0A1U8DPG5-F1
#
_cell.length_a   1.000
_cell.length_b   1.000
_cell.length_c   1.000
_cell.angle_alpha   90.00
_cell.angle_beta   90.00
_cell.angle_gamma   90.00
#
_symmetry.space_group_name_H-M   'P 1'
#
loop_
_entity.id
_entity.type
_entity.pdbx_description
1 polymer ?
#
loop_
_entity_poly.entity_id
_entity_poly.type
_entity_poly.pdbx_seq_one_letter_code
_entity_poly.pdbx_strand_id
1 'polypeptide(L)'
;MEGTEADKQEMVSGFQQLHQFLQQQDHHLLAHLEQLQEEIRKKKTETFIHLSEEISHFTDLITEVEGKCQQPVSELLQDFRSTLTRCEKAKLQQLVGVSPELEKRVVNSYQINKALKETLKTFKGTEEGEGRHVSVTAGEEEFSY
;
A
#
# COMPACT_ATOMS: atom_id res chain seq x y z
N MET A 1 37.08 23.74 -29.44
CA MET A 1 36.99 23.63 -27.97
C MET A 1 35.76 24.33 -27.37
N GLU A 2 34.87 24.95 -28.17
CA GLU A 2 33.64 25.58 -27.66
C GLU A 2 32.49 24.60 -27.35
N GLY A 3 32.44 23.41 -27.98
CA GLY A 3 31.37 22.43 -27.70
C GLY A 3 31.40 21.85 -26.29
N THR A 4 32.59 21.65 -25.72
CA THR A 4 32.77 20.93 -24.44
C THR A 4 32.26 21.67 -23.20
N GLU A 5 32.26 23.01 -23.18
CA GLU A 5 31.72 23.75 -22.02
C GLU A 5 30.20 23.90 -22.13
N ALA A 6 29.65 24.04 -23.34
CA ALA A 6 28.20 24.04 -23.56
C ALA A 6 27.57 22.70 -23.14
N ASP A 7 28.16 21.58 -23.57
CA ASP A 7 27.70 20.22 -23.19
C ASP A 7 27.74 20.00 -21.68
N LYS A 8 28.77 20.52 -21.00
CA LYS A 8 28.89 20.48 -19.54
C LYS A 8 27.82 21.30 -18.84
N GLN A 9 27.53 22.51 -19.31
CA GLN A 9 26.47 23.35 -18.74
C GLN A 9 25.09 22.72 -18.95
N GLU A 10 24.85 22.12 -20.13
CA GLU A 10 23.62 21.37 -20.40
C GLU A 10 23.46 20.21 -19.43
N MET A 11 24.50 19.38 -19.24
CA MET A 11 24.50 18.28 -18.28
C MET A 11 24.20 18.75 -16.86
N VAL A 12 24.88 19.80 -16.36
CA VAL A 12 24.65 20.36 -15.03
C VAL A 12 23.20 20.83 -14.88
N SER A 13 22.67 21.54 -15.87
CA SER A 13 21.29 22.03 -15.85
C SER A 13 20.27 20.88 -15.85
N GLY A 14 20.55 19.81 -16.59
CA GLY A 14 19.72 18.61 -16.65
C GLY A 14 19.64 17.89 -15.30
N PHE A 15 20.77 17.73 -14.62
CA PHE A 15 20.81 17.15 -13.27
C PHE A 15 20.11 18.03 -12.22
N GLN A 16 20.24 19.35 -12.32
CA GLN A 16 19.51 20.26 -11.43
C GLN A 16 18.00 20.15 -11.60
N GLN A 17 17.50 20.12 -12.84
CA GLN A 17 16.09 19.92 -13.14
C GLN A 17 15.60 18.55 -12.64
N LEU A 18 16.37 17.49 -12.88
CA LEU A 18 16.05 16.15 -12.39
C LEU A 18 15.98 16.11 -10.86
N HIS A 19 16.92 16.75 -10.16
CA HIS A 19 16.92 16.79 -8.70
C HIS A 19 15.68 17.50 -8.15
N GLN A 20 15.31 18.66 -8.71
CA GLN A 20 14.10 19.39 -8.33
C GLN A 20 12.83 18.57 -8.58
N PHE A 21 12.75 17.92 -9.74
CA PHE A 21 11.62 17.04 -10.08
C PHE A 21 11.50 15.88 -9.09
N LEU A 22 12.61 15.21 -8.77
CA LEU A 22 12.62 14.10 -7.82
C LEU A 22 12.20 14.55 -6.42
N GLN A 23 12.65 15.72 -5.96
CA GLN A 23 12.20 16.28 -4.68
C GLN A 23 10.69 16.52 -4.66
N GLN A 24 10.11 17.08 -5.72
CA GLN A 24 8.66 17.29 -5.82
C GLN A 24 7.89 15.97 -5.82
N GLN A 25 8.38 14.98 -6.57
CA GLN A 25 7.77 13.65 -6.64
C GLN A 25 7.84 12.92 -5.29
N ASP A 26 8.95 13.02 -4.55
CA ASP A 26 9.07 12.43 -3.22
C ASP A 26 8.02 12.99 -2.26
N HIS A 27 7.88 14.32 -2.18
CA HIS A 27 6.87 14.95 -1.33
C HIS A 27 5.45 14.55 -1.73
N HIS A 28 5.16 14.51 -3.03
CA HIS A 28 3.85 14.12 -3.54
C HIS A 28 3.50 12.67 -3.20
N LEU A 29 4.44 11.74 -3.42
CA LEU A 29 4.24 10.31 -3.14
C LEU A 29 4.11 10.03 -1.64
N LEU A 30 4.91 10.71 -0.80
CA LEU A 30 4.79 10.60 0.65
C LEU A 30 3.43 11.08 1.15
N ALA A 31 2.98 12.26 0.71
CA ALA A 31 1.66 12.77 1.07
C ALA A 31 0.54 11.82 0.60
N HIS A 32 0.65 11.26 -0.61
CA HIS A 32 -0.30 10.27 -1.11
C HIS A 32 -0.34 9.00 -0.24
N LEU A 33 0.83 8.50 0.18
CA LEU A 33 0.93 7.32 1.04
C LEU A 33 0.35 7.57 2.43
N GLU A 34 0.61 8.74 3.02
CA GLU A 34 0.05 9.13 4.32
C GLU A 34 -1.47 9.19 4.26
N GLN A 35 -2.04 9.82 3.23
CA GLN A 35 -3.48 9.85 3.00
C GLN A 35 -4.04 8.43 2.87
N LEU A 36 -3.39 7.58 2.08
CA LEU A 36 -3.82 6.21 1.86
C LEU A 36 -3.82 5.39 3.16
N GLN A 37 -2.79 5.55 3.99
CA GLN A 37 -2.69 4.91 5.31
C GLN A 37 -3.80 5.38 6.26
N GLU A 38 -4.12 6.67 6.25
CA GLU A 38 -5.23 7.23 7.02
C GLU A 38 -6.56 6.62 6.61
N GLU A 39 -6.86 6.59 5.31
CA GLU A 39 -8.09 6.00 4.79
C GLU A 39 -8.23 4.52 5.17
N ILE A 40 -7.13 3.75 5.07
CA ILE A 40 -7.11 2.34 5.51
C ILE A 40 -7.36 2.21 7.01
N ARG A 41 -6.72 3.05 7.83
CA ARG A 41 -6.88 3.01 9.30
C ARG A 41 -8.31 3.35 9.69
N LYS A 42 -8.88 4.40 9.09
CA LYS A 42 -10.27 4.79 9.30
C LYS A 42 -11.20 3.63 8.95
N LYS A 43 -11.03 3.03 7.78
CA LYS A 43 -11.85 1.89 7.34
C LYS A 43 -11.75 0.69 8.30
N LYS A 44 -10.55 0.35 8.75
CA LYS A 44 -10.33 -0.70 9.75
C LYS A 44 -11.02 -0.38 11.08
N THR A 45 -10.96 0.86 11.52
CA THR A 45 -11.57 1.31 12.78
C THR A 45 -13.10 1.23 12.70
N GLU A 46 -13.69 1.71 11.61
CA GLU A 46 -15.14 1.59 11.35
C GLU A 46 -15.58 0.12 11.35
N THR A 47 -14.84 -0.74 10.65
CA THR A 47 -15.10 -2.19 10.65
C THR A 47 -14.99 -2.78 12.05
N PHE A 48 -13.97 -2.41 12.82
CA PHE A 48 -13.76 -2.93 14.17
C PHE A 48 -14.89 -2.52 15.12
N ILE A 49 -15.32 -1.26 15.07
CA ILE A 49 -16.44 -0.76 15.88
C ILE A 49 -17.71 -1.53 15.55
N HIS A 50 -18.05 -1.63 14.27
CA HIS A 50 -19.24 -2.35 13.81
C HIS A 50 -19.23 -3.83 14.24
N LEU A 51 -18.11 -4.52 14.06
CA LEU A 51 -17.98 -5.90 14.51
C LEU A 51 -18.09 -6.04 16.04
N SER A 52 -17.56 -5.07 16.79
CA SER A 52 -17.64 -5.08 18.25
C SER A 52 -19.09 -4.89 18.73
N GLU A 53 -19.85 -4.01 18.08
CA GLU A 53 -21.28 -3.81 18.35
C GLU A 53 -22.10 -5.07 18.04
N GLU A 54 -21.85 -5.70 16.90
CA GLU A 54 -22.51 -6.97 16.52
C GLU A 54 -22.17 -8.07 17.52
N ILE A 55 -20.89 -8.23 17.90
CA ILE A 55 -20.47 -9.21 18.91
C ILE A 55 -21.20 -8.96 20.23
N SER A 56 -21.23 -7.72 20.71
CA SER A 56 -21.94 -7.37 21.96
C SER A 56 -23.41 -7.73 21.88
N HIS A 57 -24.08 -7.38 20.77
CA HIS A 57 -25.49 -7.70 20.58
C HIS A 57 -25.74 -9.22 20.58
N PHE A 58 -24.89 -10.02 19.93
CA PHE A 58 -25.02 -11.48 19.97
C PHE A 58 -24.71 -12.05 21.36
N THR A 59 -23.72 -11.50 22.08
CA THR A 59 -23.42 -11.88 23.46
C THR A 59 -24.61 -11.62 24.38
N ASP A 60 -25.29 -10.49 24.24
CA ASP A 60 -26.49 -10.16 25.03
C ASP A 60 -27.63 -11.15 24.75
N LEU A 61 -27.86 -11.48 23.47
CA LEU A 61 -28.89 -12.46 23.09
C LEU A 61 -28.57 -13.87 23.61
N ILE A 62 -27.32 -14.30 23.53
CA ILE A 62 -26.88 -15.58 24.09
C ILE A 62 -27.14 -15.60 25.60
N THR A 63 -26.68 -14.56 26.31
CA THR A 63 -26.85 -14.45 27.77
C THR A 63 -28.32 -14.47 28.17
N GLU A 64 -29.18 -13.79 27.41
CA GLU A 64 -30.62 -13.78 27.67
C GLU A 64 -31.25 -15.16 27.46
N VAL A 65 -30.90 -15.85 26.38
CA VAL A 65 -31.39 -17.21 26.09
C VAL A 65 -30.92 -18.18 27.17
N GLU A 66 -29.64 -18.14 27.54
CA GLU A 66 -29.08 -18.95 28.62
C GLU A 66 -29.80 -18.70 29.95
N GLY A 67 -30.02 -17.43 30.31
CA GLY A 67 -30.76 -17.05 31.51
C GLY A 67 -32.20 -17.57 31.51
N LYS A 68 -32.91 -17.45 30.39
CA LYS A 68 -34.27 -17.98 30.23
C LYS A 68 -34.33 -19.51 30.32
N CYS A 69 -33.33 -20.22 29.80
CA CYS A 69 -33.25 -21.68 29.92
C CYS A 69 -33.10 -22.17 31.37
N GLN A 70 -32.67 -21.31 32.30
CA GLN A 70 -32.58 -21.64 33.73
C GLN A 70 -33.88 -21.32 34.51
N GLN A 71 -34.85 -20.64 33.90
CA GLN A 71 -36.10 -20.25 34.57
C GLN A 71 -37.09 -21.42 34.66
N PRO A 72 -38.04 -21.38 35.61
CA PRO A 72 -39.17 -22.32 35.64
C PRO A 72 -39.95 -22.31 34.32
N VAL A 73 -40.45 -23.48 33.91
CA VAL A 73 -41.17 -23.65 32.62
C VAL A 73 -42.34 -22.67 32.47
N SER A 74 -43.04 -22.36 33.55
CA SER A 74 -44.16 -21.40 33.54
C SER A 74 -43.75 -19.98 33.15
N GLU A 75 -42.57 -19.52 33.57
CA GLU A 75 -42.03 -18.19 33.26
C GLU A 75 -41.44 -18.15 31.86
N LEU A 76 -40.69 -19.21 31.49
CA LEU A 76 -40.12 -19.36 30.16
C LEU A 76 -41.20 -19.23 29.07
N LEU A 77 -42.34 -19.90 29.24
CA LEU A 77 -43.42 -19.92 28.25
C LEU A 77 -44.12 -18.57 28.06
N GLN A 78 -44.01 -17.62 29.00
CA GLN A 78 -44.60 -16.28 28.85
C GLN A 78 -43.84 -15.45 27.81
N ASP A 79 -42.50 -15.51 27.83
CA ASP A 79 -41.64 -14.58 27.09
C ASP A 79 -40.71 -15.26 26.06
N PHE A 80 -40.81 -16.57 25.86
CA PHE A 80 -39.95 -17.28 24.91
C PHE A 80 -40.11 -16.77 23.48
N ARG A 81 -41.35 -16.47 23.07
CA ARG A 81 -41.66 -16.09 21.68
C ARG A 81 -41.05 -14.76 21.26
N SER A 82 -41.00 -13.78 22.17
CA SER A 82 -40.38 -12.47 21.90
C SER A 82 -38.87 -12.60 21.76
N THR A 83 -38.25 -13.38 22.64
CA THR A 83 -36.82 -13.71 22.61
C THR A 83 -36.44 -14.40 21.31
N LEU A 84 -37.17 -15.46 20.95
CA LEU A 84 -36.96 -16.20 19.71
C LEU A 84 -37.07 -15.28 18.48
N THR A 85 -38.09 -14.42 18.45
CA THR A 85 -38.28 -13.46 17.36
C THR A 85 -37.10 -12.50 17.23
N ARG A 86 -36.50 -12.07 18.34
CA ARG A 86 -35.32 -11.19 18.31
C ARG A 86 -34.08 -11.95 17.83
N CYS A 87 -33.88 -13.19 18.27
CA CYS A 87 -32.79 -14.05 17.78
C CYS A 87 -32.90 -14.32 16.27
N GLU A 88 -34.09 -14.61 15.75
CA GLU A 88 -34.31 -14.82 14.30
C GLU A 88 -34.04 -13.57 13.46
N LYS A 89 -34.23 -12.39 14.05
CA LYS A 89 -33.96 -11.09 13.41
C LYS A 89 -32.50 -10.67 13.52
N ALA A 90 -31.76 -11.21 14.50
CA ALA A 90 -30.35 -10.94 14.67
C ALA A 90 -29.58 -11.56 13.50
N LYS A 91 -29.14 -10.71 12.58
CA LYS A 91 -28.34 -11.10 11.41
C LYS A 91 -27.12 -10.20 11.38
N LEU A 92 -25.98 -10.83 11.11
CA LEU A 92 -24.77 -10.09 10.79
C LEU A 92 -25.07 -9.16 9.62
N GLN A 93 -24.97 -7.87 9.89
CA GLN A 93 -25.07 -6.89 8.81
C GLN A 93 -23.88 -7.06 7.87
N GLN A 94 -24.13 -6.91 6.57
CA GLN A 94 -23.06 -7.07 5.58
C GLN A 94 -22.01 -5.98 5.81
N LEU A 95 -20.81 -6.42 6.17
CA LEU A 95 -19.68 -5.54 6.36
C LEU A 95 -19.30 -4.92 5.00
N VAL A 96 -19.26 -3.59 4.93
CA VAL A 96 -18.74 -2.91 3.74
C VAL A 96 -17.24 -3.16 3.68
N GLY A 97 -16.82 -4.04 2.78
CA GLY A 97 -15.42 -4.37 2.53
C GLY A 97 -14.59 -3.15 2.09
N VAL A 98 -13.31 -3.38 1.84
CA VAL A 98 -12.44 -2.36 1.23
C VAL A 98 -13.02 -1.99 -0.14
N SER A 99 -13.13 -0.69 -0.42
CA SER A 99 -13.61 -0.24 -1.72
C SER A 99 -12.62 -0.67 -2.82
N PRO A 100 -13.08 -1.15 -3.99
CA PRO A 100 -12.21 -1.47 -5.11
C PRO A 100 -11.27 -0.32 -5.51
N GLU A 101 -11.72 0.92 -5.32
CA GLU A 101 -10.90 2.12 -5.60
C GLU A 101 -9.75 2.28 -4.60
N LEU A 102 -9.96 1.91 -3.33
CA LEU A 102 -8.90 1.94 -2.32
C LEU A 102 -7.87 0.84 -2.61
N GLU A 103 -8.31 -0.36 -2.98
CA GLU A 103 -7.41 -1.45 -3.36
C GLU A 103 -6.55 -1.09 -4.59
N LYS A 104 -7.17 -0.49 -5.61
CA LYS A 104 -6.47 -0.04 -6.81
C LYS A 104 -5.38 0.97 -6.49
N ARG A 105 -5.64 1.94 -5.60
CA ARG A 105 -4.64 2.93 -5.16
C ARG A 105 -3.47 2.30 -4.40
N VAL A 106 -3.74 1.31 -3.55
CA VAL A 106 -2.70 0.52 -2.85
C VAL A 106 -1.81 -0.22 -3.86
N VAL A 107 -2.41 -0.92 -4.81
CA VAL A 107 -1.67 -1.63 -5.86
C VAL A 107 -0.82 -0.65 -6.68
N ASN A 108 -1.38 0.49 -7.07
CA ASN A 108 -0.67 1.51 -7.83
C ASN A 108 0.57 2.03 -7.07
N SER A 109 0.44 2.32 -5.78
CA SER A 109 1.54 2.77 -4.93
C SER A 109 2.69 1.76 -4.87
N TYR A 110 2.37 0.46 -4.79
CA TYR A 110 3.36 -0.61 -4.87
C TYR A 110 4.08 -0.64 -6.23
N GLN A 111 3.35 -0.50 -7.33
CA GLN A 111 3.94 -0.48 -8.68
C GLN A 111 4.86 0.72 -8.89
N ILE A 112 4.48 1.90 -8.40
CA ILE A 112 5.34 3.11 -8.45
C ILE A 112 6.64 2.86 -7.69
N ASN A 113 6.59 2.32 -6.47
CA ASN A 113 7.79 2.03 -5.68
C ASN A 113 8.71 1.00 -6.37
N LYS A 114 8.11 -0.02 -6.99
CA LYS A 114 8.83 -1.02 -7.78
C LYS A 114 9.53 -0.38 -8.98
N ALA A 115 8.81 0.42 -9.76
CA ALA A 115 9.36 1.12 -10.93
C ALA A 115 10.52 2.04 -10.53
N LEU A 116 10.37 2.82 -9.46
CA LEU A 116 11.42 3.69 -8.93
C LEU A 116 12.71 2.92 -8.60
N LYS A 117 12.59 1.77 -7.94
CA LYS A 117 13.74 0.91 -7.60
C LYS A 117 14.45 0.36 -8.85
N GLU A 118 13.69 -0.09 -9.84
CA GLU A 118 14.26 -0.60 -11.08
C GLU A 118 14.95 0.52 -11.88
N THR A 119 14.33 1.69 -12.01
CA THR A 119 14.93 2.86 -12.68
C THR A 119 16.25 3.26 -12.01
N LEU A 120 16.29 3.30 -10.67
CA LEU A 120 17.51 3.62 -9.93
C LEU A 120 18.61 2.58 -10.14
N LYS A 121 18.24 1.29 -10.22
CA LYS A 121 19.18 0.20 -10.49
C LYS A 121 19.75 0.32 -11.91
N THR A 122 18.91 0.57 -12.91
CA THR A 122 19.35 0.76 -14.29
C THR A 122 20.30 1.94 -14.41
N PHE A 123 19.96 3.08 -13.80
CA PHE A 123 20.80 4.28 -13.85
C PHE A 123 22.20 4.04 -13.27
N LYS A 124 22.30 3.39 -12.10
CA LYS A 124 23.59 3.04 -11.48
C LYS A 124 24.42 2.05 -12.33
N GLY A 125 23.75 1.08 -12.96
CA GLY A 125 24.43 0.10 -13.82
C GLY A 125 25.00 0.69 -15.11
N THR A 126 24.48 1.83 -15.58
CA THR A 126 25.01 2.54 -16.76
C THR A 126 26.35 3.22 -16.46
N GLU A 127 26.55 3.75 -15.24
CA GLU A 127 27.80 4.39 -14.82
C GLU A 127 28.99 3.40 -14.73
N GLU A 128 28.72 2.14 -14.39
CA GLU A 128 29.76 1.09 -14.28
C GLU A 128 30.21 0.53 -15.65
N GLY A 129 29.45 0.78 -16.73
CA GLY A 129 29.72 0.27 -18.07
C GLY A 129 30.67 1.12 -18.92
N GLU A 130 30.81 2.42 -18.63
CA GLU A 130 31.58 3.37 -19.46
C GLU A 130 33.08 3.46 -19.09
N GLY A 131 33.52 2.77 -18.02
CA GLY A 131 34.91 2.77 -17.55
C GLY A 131 35.88 1.82 -18.27
N ARG A 132 35.48 1.10 -19.32
CA ARG A 132 36.36 0.19 -20.08
C ARG A 132 36.53 0.62 -21.53
N HIS A 133 37.11 1.79 -21.75
CA HIS A 133 37.78 2.05 -23.02
C HIS A 133 38.93 3.05 -22.86
N VAL A 134 39.98 2.87 -23.68
CA VAL A 134 41.29 3.57 -23.76
C VAL A 134 42.40 2.81 -23.02
N SER A 135 43.52 2.37 -23.61
CA SER A 135 44.32 2.81 -24.80
C SER A 135 45.02 1.60 -25.46
N VAL A 136 45.01 1.41 -26.79
CA VAL A 136 45.85 2.02 -27.86
C VAL A 136 47.27 1.44 -27.98
N THR A 137 47.42 0.61 -29.01
CA THR A 137 48.50 0.39 -30.01
C THR A 137 50.00 0.36 -29.68
N ALA A 138 50.65 -0.55 -30.44
CA ALA A 138 51.93 -0.46 -31.15
C ALA A 138 53.16 -1.12 -30.50
N GLY A 139 53.63 -2.14 -31.20
CA GLY A 139 54.92 -2.78 -31.09
C GLY A 139 55.11 -3.64 -32.34
N GLU A 140 55.41 -2.99 -33.47
CA GLU A 140 56.01 -3.63 -34.63
C GLU A 140 57.46 -4.02 -34.28
N GLU A 141 57.87 -5.23 -34.67
CA GLU A 141 59.24 -5.65 -35.05
C GLU A 141 59.13 -7.13 -35.49
N GLU A 142 58.94 -7.39 -36.77
CA GLU A 142 59.96 -7.76 -37.79
C GLU A 142 60.48 -9.22 -37.71
N PHE A 143 60.17 -9.98 -38.79
CA PHE A 143 60.86 -11.11 -39.47
C PHE A 143 61.53 -12.24 -38.63
N SER A 144 61.51 -13.51 -39.01
CA SER A 144 61.95 -14.04 -40.32
C SER A 144 61.72 -15.56 -40.48
N TYR A 145 61.44 -15.95 -41.74
CA TYR A 145 61.53 -17.25 -42.44
C TYR A 145 60.78 -18.49 -41.91
#